data_AF-A0A0G4EHT6-F1
#
_entry.id   AF-A0A0G4EHT6-F1
#
_cell.length_a   1.000
_cell.length_b   1.000
_cell.length_c   1.000
_cell.angle_alpha   90.00
_cell.angle_beta   90.00
_cell.angle_gamma   90.00
#
_symmetry.space_group_name_H-M   'P 1'
#
loop_
_entity.id
_entity.type
_entity.pdbx_description
1 polymer ?
#
loop_
_entity_poly.entity_id
_entity_poly.type
_entity_poly.pdbx_seq_one_letter_code
_entity_poly.pdbx_strand_id
1 'polypeptide(L)'
;MDERCDQFFSDAQSLTQQATVLNSKVSKDLGKLRRFLMKNQEHRFTPKAQQRLFDTIGIYVTWVKRTEMGAGNEDSVSAVLDVVKDALAMPFTVFGTKHKTTLLQWHDHLTAAIADRPGGSGGDGTEDAAQEYQALSLDEGGQCVTVWDESAEATLEGINVRDEAMRGRVKVGIDEGKMVHVRVGLKDRTVLSVRVEEGD
;
A
#
# COMPACT_ATOMS: atom_id res chain seq x y z
N MET A 1 14.85 -11.36 25.06
CA MET A 1 14.26 -10.73 23.85
C MET A 1 14.19 -11.72 22.71
N ASP A 2 15.28 -12.44 22.42
CA ASP A 2 15.31 -13.51 21.42
C ASP A 2 14.23 -14.58 21.63
N GLU A 3 14.05 -15.08 22.86
CA GLU A 3 13.00 -16.04 23.20
C GLU A 3 11.60 -15.53 22.84
N ARG A 4 11.36 -14.22 23.00
CA ARG A 4 10.08 -13.60 22.66
C ARG A 4 9.89 -13.51 21.14
N CYS A 5 10.96 -13.32 20.38
CA CYS A 5 10.94 -13.35 18.92
C CYS A 5 10.74 -14.79 18.40
N ASP A 6 11.37 -15.78 19.03
CA ASP A 6 11.16 -17.21 18.76
C ASP A 6 9.69 -17.61 19.08
N GLN A 7 9.11 -17.05 20.14
CA GLN A 7 7.70 -17.27 20.49
C GLN A 7 6.75 -16.70 19.43
N PHE A 8 6.94 -15.44 18.99
CA PHE A 8 6.15 -14.84 17.92
C PHE A 8 6.19 -15.68 16.64
N PHE A 9 7.36 -16.19 16.28
CA PHE A 9 7.53 -17.05 15.12
C PHE A 9 6.75 -18.38 15.28
N SER A 10 6.87 -19.02 16.43
CA SER A 10 6.20 -20.30 16.72
C SER A 10 4.67 -20.14 16.77
N ASP A 11 4.19 -19.05 17.36
CA ASP A 11 2.78 -18.71 17.44
C ASP A 11 2.21 -18.43 16.05
N ALA A 12 2.92 -17.66 15.22
CA ALA A 12 2.50 -17.37 13.84
C ALA A 12 2.42 -18.64 12.98
N GLN A 13 3.40 -19.56 13.09
CA GLN A 13 3.31 -20.86 12.41
C GLN A 13 2.11 -21.65 12.88
N SER A 14 1.94 -21.79 14.19
CA SER A 14 0.85 -22.57 14.79
C SER A 14 -0.53 -22.01 14.42
N LEU A 15 -0.65 -20.68 14.35
CA LEU A 15 -1.90 -20.00 14.00
C LEU A 15 -2.23 -20.16 12.51
N THR A 16 -1.25 -20.00 11.62
CA THR A 16 -1.48 -20.00 10.16
C THR A 16 -1.55 -21.40 9.54
N GLN A 17 -1.08 -22.44 10.24
CA GLN A 17 -1.20 -23.84 9.83
C GLN A 17 -2.55 -24.48 10.18
N GLN A 18 -3.36 -23.86 11.05
CA GLN A 18 -4.68 -24.37 11.39
C GLN A 18 -5.61 -24.30 10.17
N ALA A 19 -6.34 -25.37 9.89
CA ALA A 19 -7.27 -25.43 8.76
C ALA A 19 -8.42 -24.41 8.88
N THR A 20 -8.81 -24.07 10.12
CA THR A 20 -9.81 -23.06 10.46
C THR A 20 -9.19 -21.95 11.31
N VAL A 21 -8.45 -21.07 10.65
CA VAL A 21 -7.92 -19.87 11.30
C VAL A 21 -9.05 -18.87 11.51
N LEU A 22 -9.28 -18.46 12.76
CA LEU A 22 -10.17 -17.34 13.06
C LEU A 22 -9.42 -16.04 12.82
N ASN A 23 -9.90 -15.20 11.89
CA ASN A 23 -9.34 -13.88 11.60
C ASN A 23 -9.13 -13.05 12.88
N SER A 24 -10.06 -13.12 13.84
CA SER A 24 -9.96 -12.44 15.13
C SER A 24 -8.75 -12.87 16.00
N LYS A 25 -8.25 -14.10 15.86
CA LYS A 25 -7.02 -14.55 16.54
C LYS A 25 -5.78 -13.99 15.85
N VAL A 26 -5.77 -13.96 14.52
CA VAL A 26 -4.69 -13.38 13.72
C VAL A 26 -4.58 -11.88 13.97
N SER A 27 -5.69 -11.13 13.91
CA SER A 27 -5.70 -9.70 14.19
C SER A 27 -5.20 -9.36 15.60
N LYS A 28 -5.55 -10.17 16.61
CA LYS A 28 -5.02 -10.00 17.97
C LYS A 28 -3.52 -10.20 18.02
N ASP A 29 -3.00 -11.18 17.30
CA ASP A 29 -1.57 -11.49 17.31
C ASP A 29 -0.75 -10.47 16.54
N LEU A 30 -1.22 -10.05 15.36
CA LEU A 30 -0.69 -8.90 14.62
C LEU A 30 -0.66 -7.63 15.49
N GLY A 31 -1.73 -7.36 16.24
CA GLY A 31 -1.78 -6.24 17.18
C GLY A 31 -0.74 -6.32 18.30
N LYS A 32 -0.37 -7.52 18.78
CA LYS A 32 0.73 -7.70 19.73
C LYS A 32 2.08 -7.45 19.07
N LEU A 33 2.28 -7.97 17.86
CA LEU A 33 3.50 -7.81 17.08
C LEU A 33 3.78 -6.33 16.80
N ARG A 34 2.78 -5.57 16.33
CA ARG A 34 2.88 -4.11 16.13
C ARG A 34 3.34 -3.38 17.39
N ARG A 35 2.63 -3.60 18.51
CA ARG A 35 3.00 -3.00 19.81
C ARG A 35 4.41 -3.40 20.25
N PHE A 36 4.81 -4.63 19.98
CA PHE A 36 6.16 -5.10 20.31
C PHE A 36 7.21 -4.37 19.46
N LEU A 37 7.01 -4.24 18.14
CA LEU A 37 7.92 -3.50 17.27
C LEU A 37 8.02 -2.03 17.71
N MET A 38 6.90 -1.35 17.94
CA MET A 38 6.88 0.05 18.37
C MET A 38 7.61 0.28 19.71
N LYS A 39 7.42 -0.59 20.69
CA LYS A 39 8.08 -0.45 22.00
C LYS A 39 9.57 -0.75 21.99
N ASN A 40 10.07 -1.43 20.97
CA ASN A 40 11.45 -1.91 20.92
C ASN A 40 12.24 -1.32 19.74
N GLN A 41 11.86 -0.15 19.23
CA GLN A 41 12.55 0.54 18.13
C GLN A 41 14.03 0.80 18.44
N GLU A 42 14.36 1.14 19.68
CA GLU A 42 15.73 1.43 20.11
C GLU A 42 16.52 0.18 20.51
N HIS A 43 15.87 -0.99 20.58
CA HIS A 43 16.52 -2.22 20.99
C HIS A 43 17.41 -2.77 19.88
N ARG A 44 18.67 -3.08 20.21
CA ARG A 44 19.57 -3.81 19.31
C ARG A 44 19.30 -5.30 19.39
N PHE A 45 18.47 -5.79 18.48
CA PHE A 45 18.21 -7.22 18.33
C PHE A 45 19.44 -7.97 17.80
N THR A 46 19.58 -9.23 18.20
CA THR A 46 20.55 -10.13 17.58
C THR A 46 20.13 -10.44 16.14
N PRO A 47 21.05 -10.82 15.24
CA PRO A 47 20.69 -11.21 13.87
C PRO A 47 19.65 -12.33 13.82
N LYS A 48 19.73 -13.28 14.76
CA LYS A 48 18.73 -14.36 14.89
C LYS A 48 17.35 -13.80 15.23
N ALA A 49 17.25 -12.92 16.22
CA ALA A 49 15.99 -12.31 16.62
C ALA A 49 15.39 -11.42 15.51
N GLN A 50 16.22 -10.66 14.80
CA GLN A 50 15.80 -9.89 13.63
C GLN A 50 15.21 -10.79 12.54
N GLN A 51 15.89 -11.89 12.22
CA GLN A 51 15.40 -12.86 11.24
C GLN A 51 14.07 -13.48 11.69
N ARG A 52 13.93 -13.83 12.98
CA ARG A 52 12.67 -14.36 13.51
C ARG A 52 11.50 -13.39 13.38
N LEU A 53 11.71 -12.11 13.69
CA LEU A 53 10.67 -11.09 13.51
C LEU A 53 10.30 -10.91 12.03
N PHE A 54 11.30 -10.92 11.15
CA PHE A 54 11.09 -10.85 9.70
C PHE A 54 10.31 -12.06 9.18
N ASP A 55 10.72 -13.28 9.55
CA ASP A 55 10.04 -14.51 9.15
C ASP A 55 8.61 -14.57 9.68
N THR A 56 8.38 -14.07 10.90
CA THR A 56 7.03 -13.95 11.49
C THR A 56 6.12 -13.11 10.59
N ILE A 57 6.59 -11.95 10.14
CA ILE A 57 5.84 -11.09 9.19
C ILE A 57 5.60 -11.85 7.88
N GLY A 58 6.62 -12.52 7.35
CA GLY A 58 6.53 -13.30 6.12
C GLY A 58 5.51 -14.45 6.18
N ILE A 59 5.33 -15.08 7.34
CA ILE A 59 4.30 -16.10 7.58
C ILE A 59 2.91 -15.50 7.38
N TYR A 60 2.64 -14.32 7.96
CA TYR A 60 1.34 -13.66 7.79
C TYR A 60 1.10 -13.18 6.36
N VAL A 61 2.12 -12.64 5.69
CA VAL A 61 2.02 -12.28 4.27
C VAL A 61 1.68 -13.50 3.43
N THR A 62 2.33 -14.63 3.67
CA THR A 62 2.06 -15.89 2.95
C THR A 62 0.66 -16.45 3.26
N TRP A 63 0.21 -16.33 4.51
CA TRP A 63 -1.13 -16.72 4.93
C TRP A 63 -2.21 -15.87 4.25
N VAL A 64 -2.03 -14.56 4.20
CA VAL A 64 -2.92 -13.66 3.45
C VAL A 64 -2.96 -14.04 1.98
N LYS A 65 -1.81 -14.22 1.30
CA LYS A 65 -1.77 -14.66 -0.11
C LYS A 65 -2.53 -15.96 -0.37
N ARG A 66 -2.46 -16.91 0.55
CA ARG A 66 -3.19 -18.18 0.45
C ARG A 66 -4.70 -18.00 0.62
N THR A 67 -5.10 -17.07 1.49
CA THR A 67 -6.50 -16.84 1.88
C THR A 67 -7.20 -15.78 1.03
N GLU A 68 -6.46 -14.92 0.32
CA GLU A 68 -6.97 -13.93 -0.66
C GLU A 68 -7.74 -14.56 -1.82
N MET A 69 -7.53 -15.86 -2.08
CA MET A 69 -8.34 -16.64 -3.04
C MET A 69 -9.78 -16.92 -2.53
N GLY A 70 -10.11 -16.56 -1.29
CA GLY A 70 -11.46 -16.57 -0.73
C GLY A 70 -12.01 -15.15 -0.53
N ALA A 71 -13.26 -14.92 -0.93
CA ALA A 71 -13.95 -13.64 -0.72
C ALA A 71 -14.20 -13.41 0.78
N GLY A 72 -13.55 -12.40 1.37
CA GLY A 72 -13.83 -11.97 2.76
C GLY A 72 -12.62 -11.73 3.68
N ASN A 73 -11.41 -11.52 3.14
CA ASN A 73 -10.20 -11.34 3.97
C ASN A 73 -9.54 -9.95 3.90
N GLU A 74 -10.25 -8.91 3.43
CA GLU A 74 -9.72 -7.55 3.27
C GLU A 74 -9.17 -6.96 4.58
N ASP A 75 -9.91 -7.12 5.68
CA ASP A 75 -9.47 -6.68 7.02
C ASP A 75 -8.14 -7.34 7.42
N SER A 76 -7.93 -8.59 7.00
CA SER A 76 -6.70 -9.34 7.29
C SER A 76 -5.54 -8.87 6.41
N VAL A 77 -5.80 -8.56 5.13
CA VAL A 77 -4.81 -7.98 4.20
C VAL A 77 -4.35 -6.62 4.73
N SER A 78 -5.31 -5.76 5.10
CA SER A 78 -5.06 -4.44 5.68
C SER A 78 -4.28 -4.54 6.99
N ALA A 79 -4.68 -5.45 7.90
CA ALA A 79 -3.96 -5.65 9.17
C ALA A 79 -2.51 -6.12 8.97
N VAL A 80 -2.23 -6.95 7.96
CA VAL A 80 -0.85 -7.37 7.63
C VAL A 80 -0.08 -6.24 6.98
N LEU A 81 -0.71 -5.47 6.07
CA LEU A 81 -0.11 -4.29 5.45
C LEU A 81 0.35 -3.28 6.51
N ASP A 82 -0.48 -3.02 7.51
CA ASP A 82 -0.15 -2.18 8.67
C ASP A 82 1.11 -2.65 9.42
N VAL A 83 1.27 -3.95 9.63
CA VAL A 83 2.48 -4.50 10.26
C VAL A 83 3.70 -4.31 9.37
N VAL A 84 3.55 -4.48 8.05
CA VAL A 84 4.63 -4.27 7.08
C VAL A 84 5.06 -2.80 7.06
N LYS A 85 4.12 -1.85 7.10
CA LYS A 85 4.39 -0.41 7.23
C LYS A 85 5.15 -0.10 8.51
N ASP A 86 4.67 -0.60 9.64
CA ASP A 86 5.34 -0.43 10.93
C ASP A 86 6.77 -0.98 10.88
N ALA A 87 6.98 -2.16 10.29
CA ALA A 87 8.29 -2.77 10.13
C ALA A 87 9.23 -1.96 9.21
N LEU A 88 8.72 -1.35 8.14
CA LEU A 88 9.49 -0.47 7.27
C LEU A 88 9.95 0.80 7.99
N ALA A 89 9.08 1.36 8.84
CA ALA A 89 9.36 2.53 9.67
C ALA A 89 10.37 2.25 10.78
N MET A 90 10.62 0.99 11.15
CA MET A 90 11.63 0.64 12.16
C MET A 90 13.04 1.07 11.73
N PRO A 91 13.92 1.43 12.68
CA PRO A 91 15.31 1.76 12.38
C PRO A 91 16.09 0.54 11.86
N PHE A 92 17.19 0.79 11.17
CA PHE A 92 18.05 -0.26 10.60
C PHE A 92 18.71 -1.17 11.65
N THR A 93 18.68 -0.77 12.92
CA THR A 93 19.08 -1.59 14.08
C THR A 93 18.12 -2.75 14.36
N VAL A 94 16.89 -2.69 13.85
CA VAL A 94 15.86 -3.72 13.97
C VAL A 94 15.72 -4.50 12.65
N PHE A 95 15.64 -3.80 11.52
CA PHE A 95 15.59 -4.43 10.19
C PHE A 95 16.66 -3.86 9.26
N GLY A 96 17.64 -4.71 8.93
CA GLY A 96 18.69 -4.36 7.96
C GLY A 96 18.15 -4.20 6.52
N THR A 97 19.01 -3.70 5.63
CA THR A 97 18.67 -3.36 4.24
C THR A 97 18.04 -4.52 3.46
N LYS A 98 18.51 -5.76 3.68
CA LYS A 98 17.95 -6.96 3.04
C LYS A 98 16.48 -7.17 3.44
N HIS A 99 16.19 -7.09 4.74
CA HIS A 99 14.82 -7.19 5.25
C HIS A 99 13.93 -6.08 4.69
N LYS A 100 14.41 -4.83 4.68
CA LYS A 100 13.66 -3.68 4.17
C LYS A 100 13.32 -3.79 2.69
N THR A 101 14.23 -4.29 1.87
CA THR A 101 13.99 -4.50 0.44
C THR A 101 12.83 -5.46 0.20
N THR A 102 12.80 -6.57 0.94
CA THR A 102 11.70 -7.54 0.84
C THR A 102 10.41 -7.03 1.47
N LEU A 103 10.48 -6.27 2.57
CA LEU A 103 9.31 -5.61 3.15
C LEU A 103 8.65 -4.62 2.17
N LEU A 104 9.43 -3.87 1.40
CA LEU A 104 8.90 -3.00 0.33
C LEU A 104 8.18 -3.82 -0.75
N GLN A 105 8.76 -4.93 -1.19
CA GLN A 105 8.11 -5.82 -2.16
C GLN A 105 6.78 -6.40 -1.62
N TRP A 106 6.72 -6.75 -0.34
CA TRP A 106 5.48 -7.20 0.30
C TRP A 106 4.46 -6.08 0.44
N HIS A 107 4.90 -4.88 0.80
CA HIS A 107 4.05 -3.69 0.86
C HIS A 107 3.38 -3.41 -0.48
N ASP A 108 4.15 -3.38 -1.57
CA ASP A 108 3.64 -3.09 -2.91
C ASP A 108 2.65 -4.16 -3.37
N HIS A 109 2.96 -5.44 -3.09
CA HIS A 109 2.07 -6.54 -3.40
C HIS A 109 0.74 -6.46 -2.63
N LEU A 110 0.79 -6.19 -1.32
CA LEU A 110 -0.41 -6.09 -0.48
C LEU A 110 -1.25 -4.86 -0.85
N THR A 111 -0.59 -3.74 -1.17
CA THR A 111 -1.25 -2.52 -1.64
C THR A 111 -1.94 -2.75 -2.98
N ALA A 112 -1.27 -3.42 -3.93
CA ALA A 112 -1.86 -3.78 -5.22
C ALA A 112 -3.05 -4.73 -5.06
N ALA A 113 -2.97 -5.71 -4.15
CA ALA A 113 -4.06 -6.64 -3.90
C ALA A 113 -5.33 -5.98 -3.35
N ILE A 114 -5.19 -4.87 -2.61
CA ILE A 114 -6.31 -4.03 -2.16
C ILE A 114 -6.84 -3.16 -3.32
N ALA A 115 -5.94 -2.59 -4.13
CA ALA A 115 -6.29 -1.66 -5.20
C ALA A 115 -6.97 -2.31 -6.43
N ASP A 116 -6.65 -3.56 -6.76
CA ASP A 116 -7.17 -4.28 -7.94
C ASP A 116 -8.61 -4.81 -7.77
N ARG A 117 -9.24 -4.60 -6.60
CA ARG A 117 -10.63 -5.00 -6.36
C ARG A 117 -11.61 -3.86 -6.68
N PRO A 118 -12.64 -4.10 -7.51
CA PRO A 118 -13.63 -3.09 -7.86
C PRO A 118 -14.46 -2.75 -6.61
N GLY A 119 -14.11 -1.65 -5.95
CA GLY A 119 -14.74 -1.20 -4.70
C GLY A 119 -13.77 -0.84 -3.56
N GLY A 120 -12.47 -1.08 -3.72
CA GLY A 120 -11.46 -0.73 -2.72
C GLY A 120 -11.25 0.78 -2.63
N SER A 121 -11.93 1.42 -1.68
CA SER A 121 -11.61 2.77 -1.23
C SER A 121 -10.24 2.72 -0.53
N GLY A 122 -9.18 2.89 -1.32
CA GLY A 122 -7.78 2.80 -0.88
C GLY A 122 -7.42 3.91 0.09
N GLY A 123 -7.60 3.61 1.38
CA GLY A 123 -7.09 4.41 2.48
C GLY A 123 -5.65 4.04 2.80
N ASP A 124 -4.81 5.07 2.85
CA ASP A 124 -3.48 5.11 3.44
C ASP A 124 -2.36 4.41 2.67
N GLY A 125 -1.88 5.07 1.61
CA GLY A 125 -0.43 5.21 1.42
C GLY A 125 -0.10 6.61 1.93
N THR A 126 1.06 6.76 2.57
CA THR A 126 1.74 8.01 2.96
C THR A 126 1.09 9.25 2.35
N GLU A 127 0.73 10.25 3.17
CA GLU A 127 0.33 11.59 2.72
C GLU A 127 1.43 12.24 1.87
N ASP A 128 1.64 11.74 0.66
CA ASP A 128 1.96 12.53 -0.50
C ASP A 128 0.64 13.23 -0.77
N ALA A 129 0.53 14.47 -0.29
CA ALA A 129 -0.67 15.26 -0.43
C ALA A 129 -1.09 15.18 -1.91
N ALA A 130 -2.15 14.41 -2.17
CA ALA A 130 -2.59 14.09 -3.50
C ALA A 130 -3.90 14.84 -3.71
N GLN A 131 -3.88 15.78 -4.64
CA GLN A 131 -5.02 16.64 -4.89
C GLN A 131 -5.73 16.20 -6.17
N GLU A 132 -7.05 16.26 -6.15
CA GLU A 132 -7.88 15.97 -7.32
C GLU A 132 -8.01 17.25 -8.13
N TYR A 133 -7.79 17.13 -9.43
CA TYR A 133 -7.85 18.23 -10.39
C TYR A 133 -8.71 17.81 -11.57
N GLN A 134 -9.33 18.77 -12.24
CA GLN A 134 -10.04 18.50 -13.50
C GLN A 134 -9.04 18.54 -14.66
N ALA A 135 -8.90 17.46 -15.41
CA ALA A 135 -8.09 17.43 -16.61
C ALA A 135 -8.79 18.20 -17.75
N LEU A 136 -8.03 19.09 -18.38
CA LEU A 136 -8.49 19.98 -19.46
C LEU A 136 -7.99 19.52 -20.82
N SER A 137 -6.70 19.17 -20.92
CA SER A 137 -6.06 18.80 -22.18
C SER A 137 -4.82 17.92 -21.95
N LEU A 138 -4.41 17.19 -22.99
CA LEU A 138 -3.14 16.47 -23.05
C LEU A 138 -2.17 17.22 -23.98
N ASP A 139 -0.88 17.11 -23.70
CA ASP A 139 0.17 17.60 -24.61
C ASP A 139 0.23 16.80 -25.92
N GLU A 140 0.93 17.33 -26.93
CA GLU A 140 1.07 16.69 -28.25
C GLU A 140 1.67 15.27 -28.18
N GLY A 141 2.41 14.96 -27.11
CA GLY A 141 3.00 13.65 -26.84
C GLY A 141 2.11 12.71 -26.01
N GLY A 142 0.99 13.19 -25.46
CA GLY A 142 0.11 12.47 -24.54
C GLY A 142 0.76 12.12 -23.19
N GLN A 143 1.95 12.63 -22.89
CA GLN A 143 2.73 12.30 -21.69
C GLN A 143 2.41 13.20 -20.51
N CYS A 144 1.94 14.43 -20.79
CA CYS A 144 1.57 15.40 -19.78
C CYS A 144 0.12 15.82 -19.93
N VAL A 145 -0.58 15.93 -18.80
CA VAL A 145 -1.93 16.48 -18.74
C VAL A 145 -1.89 17.89 -18.14
N THR A 146 -2.70 18.79 -18.70
CA THR A 146 -3.01 20.10 -18.14
C THR A 146 -4.29 19.98 -17.33
N VAL A 147 -4.26 20.51 -16.12
CA VAL A 147 -5.38 20.41 -15.18
C VAL A 147 -5.80 21.78 -14.64
N TRP A 148 -7.05 21.91 -14.22
CA TRP A 148 -7.57 23.07 -13.51
C TRP A 148 -7.44 22.88 -12.00
N ASP A 149 -6.81 23.85 -11.33
CA ASP A 149 -6.77 23.96 -9.87
C ASP A 149 -7.83 24.95 -9.39
N GLU A 150 -8.90 24.44 -8.78
CA GLU A 150 -9.94 25.28 -8.18
C GLU A 150 -9.43 26.09 -6.98
N SER A 151 -8.43 25.59 -6.25
CA SER A 151 -7.90 26.28 -5.07
C SER A 151 -7.01 27.46 -5.44
N ALA A 152 -6.32 27.38 -6.57
CA ALA A 152 -5.44 28.44 -7.07
C ALA A 152 -6.09 29.28 -8.19
N GLU A 153 -7.31 28.92 -8.62
CA GLU A 153 -8.01 29.45 -9.80
C GLU A 153 -7.08 29.54 -11.04
N ALA A 154 -6.26 28.51 -11.23
CA ALA A 154 -5.20 28.51 -12.23
C ALA A 154 -5.05 27.13 -12.91
N THR A 155 -4.52 27.13 -14.12
CA THR A 155 -4.16 25.90 -14.85
C THR A 155 -2.76 25.43 -14.46
N LEU A 156 -2.62 24.16 -14.13
CA LEU A 156 -1.35 23.49 -13.89
C LEU A 156 -1.00 22.61 -15.10
N GLU A 157 0.12 22.92 -15.75
CA GLU A 157 0.63 22.18 -16.90
C GLU A 157 1.80 21.25 -16.50
N GLY A 158 2.08 20.26 -17.35
CA GLY A 158 3.27 19.40 -17.20
C GLY A 158 3.12 18.29 -16.16
N ILE A 159 1.90 17.82 -15.89
CA ILE A 159 1.64 16.73 -14.94
C ILE A 159 1.80 15.39 -15.66
N ASN A 160 2.75 14.57 -15.19
CA ASN A 160 3.19 13.38 -15.91
C ASN A 160 2.21 12.21 -15.72
N VAL A 161 1.78 11.61 -16.83
CA VAL A 161 0.96 10.41 -16.87
C VAL A 161 1.85 9.21 -17.22
N ARG A 162 2.36 8.54 -16.19
CA ARG A 162 3.30 7.42 -16.35
C ARG A 162 2.67 6.21 -17.03
N ASP A 163 1.42 5.92 -16.68
CA ASP A 163 0.69 4.75 -17.14
C ASP A 163 0.02 5.00 -18.51
N GLU A 164 0.29 4.12 -19.47
CA GLU A 164 -0.29 4.16 -20.82
C GLU A 164 -1.81 3.95 -20.83
N ALA A 165 -2.32 3.12 -19.93
CA ALA A 165 -3.76 2.91 -19.78
C ALA A 165 -4.43 4.18 -19.24
N MET A 166 -3.78 4.88 -18.31
CA MET A 166 -4.29 6.17 -17.80
C MET A 166 -4.24 7.25 -18.89
N ARG A 167 -3.16 7.32 -19.68
CA ARG A 167 -3.08 8.22 -20.85
C ARG A 167 -4.24 8.00 -21.80
N GLY A 168 -4.53 6.75 -22.14
CA GLY A 168 -5.65 6.38 -23.00
C GLY A 168 -6.99 6.84 -22.42
N ARG A 169 -7.22 6.65 -21.12
CA ARG A 169 -8.47 7.06 -20.45
C ARG A 169 -8.66 8.56 -20.39
N VAL A 170 -7.61 9.32 -20.07
CA VAL A 170 -7.66 10.79 -20.08
C VAL A 170 -7.91 11.28 -21.50
N LYS A 171 -7.23 10.70 -22.49
CA LYS A 171 -7.40 11.06 -23.90
C LYS A 171 -8.83 10.82 -24.39
N VAL A 172 -9.36 9.62 -24.17
CA VAL A 172 -10.73 9.27 -24.56
C VAL A 172 -11.74 10.16 -23.84
N GLY A 173 -11.59 10.37 -22.53
CA GLY A 173 -12.51 11.23 -21.78
C GLY A 173 -12.54 12.68 -22.28
N ILE A 174 -11.37 13.26 -22.59
CA ILE A 174 -11.27 14.61 -23.15
C ILE A 174 -11.82 14.66 -24.57
N ASP A 175 -11.46 13.69 -25.43
CA ASP A 175 -11.92 13.62 -26.82
C ASP A 175 -13.46 13.41 -26.90
N GLU A 176 -14.05 12.72 -25.92
CA GLU A 176 -15.51 12.54 -25.78
C GLU A 176 -16.22 13.72 -25.11
N GLY A 177 -15.48 14.75 -24.66
CA GLY A 177 -16.04 15.90 -23.95
C GLY A 177 -16.57 15.59 -22.55
N LYS A 178 -16.16 14.47 -21.95
CA LYS A 178 -16.52 14.05 -20.59
C LYS A 178 -15.70 14.80 -19.55
N MET A 179 -16.23 14.93 -18.33
CA MET A 179 -15.47 15.48 -17.21
C MET A 179 -14.47 14.44 -16.70
N VAL A 180 -13.19 14.74 -16.83
CA VAL A 180 -12.11 13.87 -16.37
C VAL A 180 -11.47 14.46 -15.12
N HIS A 181 -11.56 13.74 -14.01
CA HIS A 181 -10.89 14.07 -12.76
C HIS A 181 -9.63 13.23 -12.59
N VAL A 182 -8.49 13.89 -12.40
CA VAL A 182 -7.19 13.24 -12.18
C VAL A 182 -6.68 13.55 -10.78
N ARG A 183 -6.24 12.52 -10.08
CA ARG A 183 -5.57 12.68 -8.78
C ARG A 183 -4.08 12.78 -9.01
N VAL A 184 -3.47 13.85 -8.53
CA VAL A 184 -2.05 14.17 -8.77
C VAL A 184 -1.31 14.19 -7.44
N GLY A 185 -0.19 13.47 -7.36
CA GLY A 185 0.73 13.56 -6.22
C GLY A 185 1.52 14.87 -6.27
N LEU A 186 1.42 15.71 -5.23
CA LEU A 186 2.03 17.05 -5.21
C LEU A 186 3.56 17.01 -5.19
N LYS A 187 4.18 15.91 -4.76
CA LYS A 187 5.65 15.81 -4.66
C LYS A 187 6.33 15.55 -6.00
N ASP A 188 5.77 14.63 -6.79
CA ASP A 188 6.38 14.17 -8.05
C ASP A 188 5.63 14.68 -9.29
N ARG A 189 4.52 15.44 -9.11
CA ARG A 189 3.64 15.92 -10.19
C ARG A 189 3.23 14.81 -11.16
N THR A 190 2.86 13.66 -10.60
CA THR A 190 2.43 12.49 -11.37
C THR A 190 0.96 12.19 -11.13
N VAL A 191 0.25 11.81 -12.19
CA VAL A 191 -1.10 11.27 -12.08
C VAL A 191 -1.05 9.92 -11.40
N LEU A 192 -1.78 9.80 -10.29
CA LEU A 192 -1.92 8.59 -9.48
C LEU A 192 -3.18 7.81 -9.85
N SER A 193 -4.25 8.50 -10.25
CA SER A 193 -5.50 7.87 -10.70
C SER A 193 -6.32 8.80 -11.60
N VAL A 194 -7.14 8.19 -12.46
CA VAL A 194 -8.04 8.89 -13.39
C VAL A 194 -9.47 8.40 -13.18
N ARG A 195 -10.40 9.32 -12.94
CA ARG A 195 -11.85 9.11 -12.97
C ARG A 195 -12.45 9.89 -14.13
N VAL A 196 -13.32 9.24 -14.88
CA VAL A 196 -14.10 9.87 -15.94
C VAL A 196 -15.54 9.81 -15.48
N GLU A 197 -16.18 10.96 -15.30
CA GLU A 197 -17.61 11.02 -15.06
C GLU A 197 -18.34 11.00 -16.40
N GLU A 198 -19.26 10.05 -16.56
CA GLU A 198 -20.20 10.06 -17.67
C GLU A 198 -21.33 11.03 -17.31
N GLY A 199 -21.38 12.16 -18.02
CA GLY A 199 -22.53 13.06 -17.93
C GLY A 199 -23.77 12.34 -18.46
N ASP A 200 -24.85 12.40 -17.67
CA ASP A 200 -26.20 11.92 -17.99
C ASP A 200 -26.80 12.66 -19.20
#